data_AF-A0A2H9LZH7-F1
#
_entry.id   AF-A0A2H9LZH7-F1
#
_cell.length_a   1.000
_cell.length_b   1.000
_cell.length_c   1.000
_cell.angle_alpha   90.00
_cell.angle_beta   90.00
_cell.angle_gamma   90.00
#
_symmetry.space_group_name_H-M   'P 1'
#
loop_
_entity.id
_entity.type
_entity.pdbx_description
1 polymer ?
#
loop_
_entity_poly.entity_id
_entity_poly.type
_entity_poly.pdbx_seq_one_letter_code
_entity_poly.pdbx_strand_id
1 'polypeptide(L)'
;MLSLNHNPWQIMFLLFTALLLFGCTSEQVNSLWCTKQVVNPIINTYLQQAGYGDNVSADLEVVGQTAGTNKPLCSLNGTITYNGTLWRGKAYVDQSLTNVLLVSEDGTESCISSTGACRSTDILSVSAFYPSSKKSSIPTPISPIIIPRVNLTIITPTTPACAETLDYYPYILEVDLPIIANAWARNITINKSYNITAHFMHKGPDARGKQYSIRFYIKAPGGSWQPLGERQMHSSMSDNQVYQLRKEFTPTTPGRYELKVALDEENAICETNESNNVRTASISV
;
A
#
# COMPACT_ATOMS: atom_id res chain seq x y z
N MET A 1 8.56 48.41 25.87
CA MET A 1 9.04 47.10 25.36
C MET A 1 8.05 46.04 25.81
N LEU A 2 7.10 45.67 24.94
CA LEU A 2 6.19 44.55 25.18
C LEU A 2 6.82 43.30 24.55
N SER A 3 7.22 42.35 25.39
CA SER A 3 7.72 41.05 24.97
C SER A 3 6.52 40.17 24.58
N LEU A 4 6.34 39.94 23.27
CA LEU A 4 5.37 38.98 22.76
C LEU A 4 6.01 37.60 22.77
N ASN A 5 5.63 36.80 23.75
CA ASN A 5 6.02 35.40 23.87
C ASN A 5 5.12 34.57 22.96
N HIS A 6 5.45 34.49 21.67
CA HIS A 6 4.68 33.69 20.72
C HIS A 6 4.94 32.21 20.90
N ASN A 7 3.87 31.46 21.13
CA ASN A 7 3.88 30.01 21.20
C ASN A 7 4.33 29.44 19.84
N PRO A 8 5.33 28.55 19.77
CA PRO A 8 5.81 27.96 18.52
C PRO A 8 4.69 27.28 17.70
N TRP A 9 3.63 26.80 18.36
CA TRP A 9 2.45 26.25 17.70
C TRP A 9 1.63 27.29 16.93
N GLN A 10 1.58 28.54 17.38
CA GLN A 10 0.88 29.62 16.67
C GLN A 10 1.63 30.03 15.40
N ILE A 11 2.96 29.98 15.42
CA ILE A 11 3.78 30.26 14.23
C ILE A 11 3.62 29.14 13.19
N MET A 12 3.60 27.87 13.64
CA MET A 12 3.31 26.71 12.77
C MET A 12 1.91 26.77 12.17
N PHE A 13 0.90 27.15 12.97
CA PHE A 13 -0.46 27.29 12.48
C PHE A 13 -0.56 28.41 11.42
N LEU A 14 0.03 29.58 11.69
CA LEU A 14 0.05 30.69 10.72
C LEU A 14 0.79 30.35 9.42
N LEU A 15 1.88 29.57 9.49
CA LEU A 15 2.58 29.07 8.30
C LEU A 15 1.69 28.09 7.50
N PHE A 16 0.97 27.20 8.17
CA PHE A 16 0.07 26.25 7.53
C PHE A 16 -1.15 26.93 6.89
N THR A 17 -1.75 27.91 7.58
CA THR A 17 -2.84 28.72 7.03
C THR A 17 -2.37 29.59 5.86
N ALA A 18 -1.15 30.13 5.92
CA ALA A 18 -0.55 30.82 4.79
C ALA A 18 -0.38 29.89 3.58
N LEU A 19 0.13 28.67 3.78
CA LEU A 19 0.26 27.65 2.73
C LEU A 19 -1.08 27.26 2.08
N LEU A 20 -2.17 27.25 2.85
CA LEU A 20 -3.52 26.98 2.33
C LEU A 20 -4.13 28.18 1.58
N LEU A 21 -3.79 29.41 1.98
CA LEU A 21 -4.29 30.63 1.34
C LEU A 21 -3.53 31.00 0.06
N PHE A 22 -2.26 30.61 -0.05
CA PHE A 22 -1.51 30.68 -1.30
C PHE A 22 -1.77 29.42 -2.12
N GLY A 23 -2.97 29.34 -2.72
CA GLY A 23 -3.48 28.18 -3.45
C GLY A 23 -2.40 27.38 -4.17
N CYS A 24 -2.06 26.23 -3.60
CA CYS A 24 -1.20 25.25 -4.26
C CYS A 24 -1.93 24.79 -5.53
N THR A 25 -1.40 25.16 -6.68
CA THR A 25 -1.89 24.64 -7.96
C THR A 25 -1.72 23.11 -7.96
N SER A 26 -2.54 22.39 -8.72
CA SER A 26 -2.49 20.92 -8.84
C SER A 26 -1.11 20.38 -9.25
N GLU A 27 -0.24 21.23 -9.82
CA GLU A 27 1.17 20.93 -10.08
C GLU A 27 2.00 20.70 -8.80
N GLN A 28 1.71 21.39 -7.70
CA GLN A 28 2.43 21.23 -6.43
C GLN A 28 2.01 19.96 -5.67
N VAL A 29 0.78 19.50 -5.85
CA VAL A 29 0.30 18.26 -5.21
C VAL A 29 0.88 17.03 -5.92
N ASN A 30 0.99 17.09 -7.25
CA ASN A 30 1.69 16.06 -8.00
C ASN A 30 3.13 15.90 -7.54
N SER A 31 3.82 16.93 -7.04
CA SER A 31 5.22 16.80 -6.61
C SER A 31 5.44 16.08 -5.27
N LEU A 32 4.40 15.88 -4.44
CA LEU A 32 4.56 15.39 -3.07
C LEU A 32 4.86 13.88 -2.97
N TRP A 33 4.30 13.06 -3.86
CA TRP A 33 4.58 11.60 -3.87
C TRP A 33 5.98 11.29 -4.39
N CYS A 34 6.52 12.16 -5.25
CA CYS A 34 7.87 12.04 -5.78
C CYS A 34 8.86 12.80 -4.90
N THR A 35 8.98 12.39 -3.63
CA THR A 35 9.96 12.93 -2.69
C THR A 35 10.86 11.83 -2.18
N LYS A 36 12.12 12.18 -1.85
CA LYS A 36 13.13 11.24 -1.32
C LYS A 36 12.60 10.46 -0.11
N GLN A 37 11.83 11.14 0.75
CA GLN A 37 11.25 10.57 1.97
C GLN A 37 10.17 9.51 1.70
N VAL A 38 9.44 9.63 0.59
CA VAL A 38 8.40 8.66 0.20
C VAL A 38 8.99 7.50 -0.59
N VAL A 39 9.86 7.80 -1.56
CA VAL A 39 10.26 6.81 -2.56
C VAL A 39 11.39 5.90 -2.08
N ASN A 40 12.37 6.41 -1.32
CA ASN A 40 13.51 5.59 -0.89
C ASN A 40 13.12 4.41 0.02
N PRO A 41 12.23 4.56 1.02
CA PRO A 41 11.79 3.43 1.82
C PRO A 41 11.17 2.30 0.99
N ILE A 42 10.36 2.65 -0.02
CA ILE A 42 9.66 1.68 -0.87
C ILE A 42 10.64 0.90 -1.73
N ILE A 43 11.59 1.59 -2.36
CA ILE A 43 12.65 0.95 -3.16
C ILE A 43 13.47 -0.01 -2.28
N ASN A 44 13.84 0.41 -1.07
CA ASN A 44 14.55 -0.45 -0.13
C ASN A 44 13.74 -1.70 0.26
N THR A 45 12.44 -1.55 0.53
CA THR A 45 11.56 -2.70 0.81
C THR A 45 11.49 -3.66 -0.37
N TYR A 46 11.36 -3.15 -1.60
CA TYR A 46 11.25 -4.01 -2.79
C TYR A 46 12.56 -4.74 -3.11
N LEU A 47 13.69 -4.07 -2.92
CA LEU A 47 15.00 -4.70 -3.03
C LEU A 47 15.16 -5.82 -1.99
N GLN A 48 14.75 -5.61 -0.74
CA GLN A 48 14.76 -6.66 0.28
C GLN A 48 13.87 -7.85 -0.11
N GLN A 49 12.63 -7.58 -0.57
CA GLN A 49 11.67 -8.61 -0.98
C GLN A 49 12.15 -9.42 -2.20
N ALA A 50 12.85 -8.79 -3.14
CA ALA A 50 13.41 -9.44 -4.31
C ALA A 50 14.63 -10.34 -4.00
N GLY A 51 14.96 -10.55 -2.73
CA GLY A 51 16.03 -11.46 -2.30
C GLY A 51 17.41 -10.82 -2.29
N TYR A 52 17.51 -9.49 -2.42
CA TYR A 52 18.77 -8.78 -2.27
C TYR A 52 19.18 -8.60 -0.77
N GLY A 53 18.34 -9.02 0.18
CA GLY A 53 18.68 -9.16 1.60
C GLY A 53 18.95 -7.84 2.35
N ASP A 54 19.46 -7.94 3.58
CA ASP A 54 19.69 -6.80 4.49
C ASP A 54 20.82 -5.86 4.06
N ASN A 55 21.59 -6.24 3.03
CA ASN A 55 22.76 -5.50 2.55
C ASN A 55 22.42 -4.58 1.38
N VAL A 56 21.19 -4.06 1.33
CA VAL A 56 20.75 -3.14 0.28
C VAL A 56 20.36 -1.80 0.85
N SER A 57 21.00 -0.76 0.31
CA SER A 57 20.62 0.62 0.55
C SER A 57 20.63 1.37 -0.78
N ALA A 58 19.50 2.00 -1.07
CA ALA A 58 19.37 2.94 -2.17
C ALA A 58 19.46 4.38 -1.60
N ASP A 59 20.51 5.10 -1.98
CA ASP A 59 20.57 6.55 -1.80
C ASP A 59 20.29 7.20 -3.14
N LEU A 60 19.01 7.53 -3.32
CA LEU A 60 18.49 8.12 -4.55
C LEU A 60 18.02 9.54 -4.26
N GLU A 61 18.38 10.46 -5.16
CA GLU A 61 17.90 11.82 -5.21
C GLU A 61 16.81 11.93 -6.27
N VAL A 62 15.71 12.59 -5.92
CA VAL A 62 14.63 12.85 -6.88
C VAL A 62 15.13 13.87 -7.90
N VAL A 63 15.07 13.49 -9.17
CA VAL A 63 15.48 14.34 -10.30
C VAL A 63 14.27 15.09 -10.86
N GLY A 64 13.08 14.50 -10.77
CA GLY A 64 11.84 15.14 -11.19
C GLY A 64 10.80 14.13 -11.65
N GLN A 65 9.74 14.65 -12.26
CA GLN A 65 8.69 13.84 -12.86
C GLN A 65 8.87 13.80 -14.38
N THR A 66 8.76 12.61 -14.93
CA THR A 66 8.69 12.44 -16.38
C THR A 66 7.28 12.03 -16.76
N ALA A 67 6.75 12.66 -17.81
CA ALA A 67 5.51 12.23 -18.42
C ALA A 67 5.78 10.91 -19.15
N GLY A 68 5.49 9.78 -18.49
CA GLY A 68 5.37 8.51 -19.19
C GLY A 68 4.20 8.58 -20.16
N THR A 69 4.18 7.70 -21.16
CA THR A 69 3.15 7.70 -22.21
C THR A 69 1.72 7.57 -21.68
N ASN A 70 1.53 7.05 -20.45
CA ASN A 70 0.22 6.94 -19.81
C ASN A 70 0.18 7.23 -18.28
N LYS A 71 1.32 7.42 -17.60
CA LYS A 71 1.38 7.67 -16.15
C LYS A 71 2.59 8.55 -15.79
N PRO A 72 2.47 9.46 -14.80
CA PRO A 72 3.63 10.20 -14.31
C PRO A 72 4.59 9.24 -13.59
N LEU A 73 5.88 9.37 -13.89
CA LEU A 73 6.95 8.57 -13.29
C LEU A 73 7.85 9.48 -12.47
N CYS A 74 8.15 9.06 -11.24
CA CYS A 74 9.16 9.70 -10.42
C CYS A 74 10.53 9.18 -10.83
N SER A 75 11.37 10.06 -11.36
CA SER A 75 12.74 9.73 -11.74
C SER A 75 13.67 10.04 -10.57
N LEU A 76 14.49 9.07 -10.20
CA LEU A 76 15.52 9.23 -9.19
C LEU A 76 16.89 8.84 -9.76
N ASN A 77 17.93 9.56 -9.36
CA ASN A 77 19.32 9.24 -9.67
C ASN A 77 20.03 8.88 -8.37
N GLY A 78 20.93 7.91 -8.42
CA GLY A 78 21.82 7.68 -7.30
C GLY A 78 22.49 6.33 -7.35
N THR A 79 22.72 5.78 -6.16
CA THR A 79 23.48 4.54 -6.00
C THR A 79 22.70 3.53 -5.19
N ILE A 80 22.69 2.29 -5.68
CA ILE A 80 22.18 1.13 -4.97
C ILE A 80 23.40 0.30 -4.58
N THR A 81 23.63 0.13 -3.29
CA THR A 81 24.69 -0.77 -2.82
C THR A 81 24.07 -2.13 -2.56
N TYR A 82 24.57 -3.19 -3.20
CA TYR A 82 24.16 -4.57 -2.95
C TYR A 82 25.40 -5.43 -2.67
N ASN A 83 25.45 -6.04 -1.49
CA ASN A 83 26.55 -6.92 -1.07
C ASN A 83 27.94 -6.26 -1.23
N GLY A 84 28.04 -4.97 -0.89
CA GLY A 84 29.25 -4.16 -1.04
C GLY A 84 29.57 -3.70 -2.47
N THR A 85 28.81 -4.17 -3.48
CA THR A 85 28.93 -3.72 -4.87
C THR A 85 28.03 -2.52 -5.10
N LEU A 86 28.60 -1.44 -5.61
CA LEU A 86 27.89 -0.20 -5.87
C LEU A 86 27.37 -0.17 -7.31
N TRP A 87 26.05 -0.10 -7.45
CA TRP A 87 25.34 0.06 -8.71
C TRP A 87 24.93 1.50 -8.87
N ARG A 88 25.44 2.17 -9.90
CA ARG A 88 25.00 3.53 -10.27
C ARG A 88 23.93 3.43 -11.34
N GLY A 89 22.89 4.25 -11.21
CA GLY A 89 21.80 4.22 -12.17
C GLY A 89 20.66 5.17 -11.86
N LYS A 90 19.56 4.93 -12.57
CA LYS A 90 18.29 5.62 -12.42
C LYS A 90 17.25 4.64 -11.89
N ALA A 91 16.36 5.15 -11.05
CA ALA A 91 15.13 4.45 -10.69
C ALA A 91 13.94 5.24 -11.23
N TYR A 92 12.93 4.53 -11.75
CA TYR A 92 11.64 5.10 -12.12
C TYR A 92 10.57 4.41 -11.31
N VAL A 93 9.80 5.19 -10.57
CA VAL A 93 8.71 4.67 -9.73
C VAL A 93 7.39 5.21 -10.26
N ASP A 94 6.43 4.31 -10.43
CA ASP A 94 5.08 4.70 -10.82
C ASP A 94 4.32 5.38 -9.68
N GLN A 95 3.30 6.15 -10.02
CA GLN A 95 2.49 6.86 -9.02
C GLN A 95 1.73 5.91 -8.08
N SER A 96 1.45 4.67 -8.51
CA SER A 96 0.90 3.63 -7.64
C SER A 96 1.91 3.09 -6.65
N LEU A 97 3.19 3.43 -6.78
CA LEU A 97 4.30 2.97 -5.95
C LEU A 97 4.45 1.44 -5.95
N THR A 98 3.85 0.76 -6.92
CA THR A 98 3.80 -0.69 -7.01
C THR A 98 4.92 -1.27 -7.85
N ASN A 99 5.48 -0.45 -8.74
CA ASN A 99 6.48 -0.87 -9.70
C ASN A 99 7.66 0.09 -9.73
N VAL A 100 8.86 -0.48 -9.73
CA VAL A 100 10.14 0.22 -9.76
C VAL A 100 10.95 -0.33 -10.94
N LEU A 101 11.30 0.53 -11.89
CA LEU A 101 12.26 0.21 -12.95
C LEU A 101 13.63 0.75 -12.53
N LEU A 102 14.60 -0.14 -12.40
CA LEU A 102 16.00 0.21 -12.21
C LEU A 102 16.71 0.13 -13.56
N VAL A 103 17.47 1.18 -13.89
CA VAL A 103 18.28 1.27 -15.10
C VAL A 103 19.70 1.60 -14.69
N SER A 104 20.63 0.67 -14.84
CA SER A 104 22.05 0.91 -14.55
C SER A 104 22.71 1.80 -15.62
N GLU A 105 23.90 2.31 -15.32
CA GLU A 105 24.69 3.15 -16.24
C GLU A 105 25.00 2.48 -17.59
N ASP A 106 25.10 1.15 -17.63
CA ASP A 106 25.30 0.36 -18.86
C ASP A 106 24.01 0.15 -19.68
N GLY A 107 22.87 0.64 -19.17
CA GLY A 107 21.56 0.48 -19.80
C GLY A 107 20.84 -0.83 -19.47
N THR A 108 21.37 -1.65 -18.55
CA THR A 108 20.66 -2.86 -18.09
C THR A 108 19.43 -2.47 -17.28
N GLU A 109 18.28 -3.01 -17.67
CA GLU A 109 16.98 -2.76 -17.04
C GLU A 109 16.61 -3.91 -16.11
N SER A 110 16.16 -3.59 -14.89
CA SER A 110 15.62 -4.55 -13.93
C SER A 110 14.33 -4.00 -13.33
N CYS A 111 13.25 -4.77 -13.39
CA CYS A 111 11.94 -4.37 -12.90
C CYS A 111 11.61 -5.11 -11.61
N ILE A 112 11.25 -4.36 -10.56
CA ILE A 112 10.88 -4.90 -9.26
C ILE A 112 9.50 -4.35 -8.87
N SER A 113 8.64 -5.23 -8.35
CA SER A 113 7.30 -4.90 -7.85
C SER A 113 7.11 -5.37 -6.41
N SER A 114 6.01 -4.93 -5.78
CA SER A 114 5.57 -5.45 -4.47
C SER A 114 5.35 -6.97 -4.42
N THR A 115 5.19 -7.62 -5.58
CA THR A 115 4.96 -9.06 -5.70
C THR A 115 6.20 -9.83 -6.18
N GLY A 116 7.34 -9.16 -6.36
CA GLY A 116 8.57 -9.73 -6.90
C GLY A 116 8.96 -9.14 -8.26
N ALA A 117 9.69 -9.89 -9.07
CA ALA A 117 10.15 -9.42 -10.39
C ALA A 117 8.96 -9.12 -11.32
N CYS A 118 8.92 -7.92 -11.89
CA CYS A 118 7.96 -7.56 -12.94
C CYS A 118 8.60 -7.66 -14.33
N ARG A 119 7.79 -7.62 -15.39
CA ARG A 119 8.31 -7.45 -16.74
C ARG A 119 8.56 -5.96 -16.94
N SER A 120 9.67 -5.57 -17.58
CA SER A 120 9.93 -4.15 -17.89
C SER A 120 8.82 -3.51 -18.73
N THR A 121 8.05 -4.32 -19.45
CA THR A 121 6.83 -3.91 -20.16
C THR A 121 5.71 -3.42 -19.26
N ASP A 122 5.69 -3.78 -17.97
CA ASP A 122 4.61 -3.45 -17.03
C ASP A 122 4.69 -1.99 -16.53
N ILE A 123 5.88 -1.38 -16.62
CA ILE A 123 6.09 0.07 -16.38
C ILE A 123 6.01 0.87 -17.70
N LEU A 124 5.94 0.16 -18.84
CA LEU A 124 5.78 0.60 -20.24
C LEU A 124 6.84 1.56 -20.83
N SER A 125 7.36 1.13 -22.00
CA SER A 125 8.04 1.90 -23.07
C SER A 125 9.13 2.92 -22.67
N VAL A 126 10.02 2.59 -21.73
CA VAL A 126 11.21 3.46 -21.45
C VAL A 126 12.21 3.46 -22.62
N SER A 127 12.05 2.56 -23.59
CA SER A 127 12.79 2.57 -24.86
C SER A 127 12.63 3.86 -25.68
N ALA A 128 11.70 4.77 -25.33
CA ALA A 128 11.58 6.10 -25.94
C ALA A 128 12.55 7.14 -25.35
N PHE A 129 13.18 6.89 -24.19
CA PHE A 129 13.98 7.88 -23.46
C PHE A 129 15.49 7.66 -23.51
N TYR A 130 15.95 6.50 -24.00
CA TYR A 130 17.37 6.25 -24.28
C TYR A 130 17.59 6.12 -25.80
N PRO A 131 18.43 6.96 -26.43
CA PRO A 131 18.86 6.71 -27.79
C PRO A 131 19.64 5.39 -27.81
N SER A 132 19.11 4.38 -28.50
CA SER A 132 19.73 3.07 -28.62
C SER A 132 21.19 3.19 -29.09
N SER A 133 22.15 2.87 -28.23
CA SER A 133 23.52 2.62 -28.68
C SER A 133 23.60 1.19 -29.24
N LYS A 134 23.76 1.13 -30.57
CA LYS A 134 24.20 -0.02 -31.40
C LYS A 134 23.49 -1.37 -31.17
N LYS A 135 22.39 -1.60 -31.90
CA LYS A 135 22.02 -2.94 -32.35
C LYS A 135 22.69 -3.25 -33.69
N SER A 136 23.55 -4.28 -33.69
CA SER A 136 24.11 -4.90 -34.89
C SER A 136 23.01 -5.67 -35.62
N SER A 137 22.88 -5.40 -36.92
CA SER A 137 21.80 -5.87 -37.80
C SER A 137 22.15 -7.19 -38.49
N ILE A 138 21.23 -8.17 -38.45
CA ILE A 138 21.05 -9.17 -39.51
C ILE A 138 19.53 -9.35 -39.72
N PRO A 139 18.98 -9.13 -40.93
CA PRO A 139 17.56 -9.34 -41.19
C PRO A 139 17.31 -10.71 -41.85
N THR A 140 16.24 -11.37 -41.46
CA THR A 140 15.50 -12.29 -42.33
C THR A 140 13.98 -12.04 -42.18
N PRO A 141 13.20 -12.18 -43.27
CA PRO A 141 11.78 -11.82 -43.27
C PRO A 141 10.92 -12.99 -42.77
N ILE A 142 9.92 -12.69 -41.94
CA ILE A 142 8.86 -13.64 -41.57
C ILE A 142 7.51 -13.05 -42.01
N SER A 143 6.71 -13.89 -42.65
CA SER A 143 5.39 -13.65 -43.24
C SER A 143 4.33 -13.14 -42.24
N PRO A 144 3.25 -12.49 -42.72
CA PRO A 144 2.27 -11.84 -41.85
C PRO A 144 1.36 -12.85 -41.13
N ILE A 145 1.25 -12.70 -39.81
CA ILE A 145 0.29 -13.40 -38.94
C ILE A 145 -1.02 -12.60 -38.90
N ILE A 146 -2.12 -13.25 -39.25
CA ILE A 146 -3.49 -12.71 -39.13
C ILE A 146 -3.96 -12.91 -37.68
N ILE A 147 -4.29 -11.81 -36.99
CA ILE A 147 -4.87 -11.83 -35.64
C ILE A 147 -6.38 -11.60 -35.73
N PRO A 148 -7.24 -12.50 -35.19
CA PRO A 148 -8.68 -12.28 -35.16
C PRO A 148 -9.07 -11.21 -34.13
N ARG A 149 -10.04 -10.37 -34.50
CA ARG A 149 -10.63 -9.34 -33.61
C ARG A 149 -11.43 -10.02 -32.49
N VAL A 150 -11.03 -9.77 -31.25
CA VAL A 150 -11.81 -10.09 -30.04
C VAL A 150 -12.54 -8.83 -29.61
N ASN A 151 -13.88 -8.87 -29.58
CA ASN A 151 -14.69 -7.81 -29.01
C ASN A 151 -14.66 -7.93 -27.48
N LEU A 152 -13.97 -7.00 -26.82
CA LEU A 152 -13.97 -6.87 -25.36
C LEU A 152 -15.14 -5.99 -24.92
N THR A 153 -16.10 -6.57 -24.22
CA THR A 153 -17.09 -5.82 -23.45
C THR A 153 -16.44 -5.42 -22.14
N ILE A 154 -16.08 -4.14 -22.02
CA ILE A 154 -15.53 -3.58 -20.79
C ILE A 154 -16.69 -3.39 -19.80
N ILE A 155 -16.71 -4.21 -18.76
CA ILE A 155 -17.58 -4.00 -17.60
C ILE A 155 -16.88 -2.92 -16.76
N THR A 156 -17.45 -1.72 -16.69
CA THR A 156 -16.93 -0.66 -15.82
C THR A 156 -17.04 -1.12 -14.36
N PRO A 157 -15.93 -1.25 -13.61
CA PRO A 157 -16.01 -1.54 -12.19
C PRO A 157 -16.76 -0.39 -11.50
N THR A 158 -17.67 -0.73 -10.60
CA THR A 158 -18.33 0.23 -9.73
C THR A 158 -17.25 1.01 -8.99
N THR A 159 -17.20 2.32 -9.23
CA THR A 159 -16.26 3.24 -8.60
C THR A 159 -16.37 3.10 -7.08
N PRO A 160 -15.29 2.83 -6.33
CA PRO A 160 -15.36 2.82 -4.87
C PRO A 160 -15.81 4.19 -4.38
N ALA A 161 -16.62 4.22 -3.31
CA ALA A 161 -17.24 5.43 -2.76
C ALA A 161 -16.24 6.56 -2.42
N CYS A 162 -14.95 6.25 -2.32
CA CYS A 162 -13.86 7.19 -2.05
C CYS A 162 -13.33 7.95 -3.28
N ALA A 163 -13.91 7.77 -4.46
CA ALA A 163 -13.40 8.38 -5.69
C ALA A 163 -13.86 9.83 -5.95
N GLU A 164 -14.79 10.40 -5.19
CA GLU A 164 -15.46 11.65 -5.61
C GLU A 164 -15.38 12.87 -4.67
N THR A 165 -14.70 12.80 -3.51
CA THR A 165 -14.53 14.00 -2.67
C THR A 165 -13.12 14.17 -2.15
N LEU A 166 -12.54 15.32 -2.46
CA LEU A 166 -11.17 15.77 -2.24
C LEU A 166 -10.82 16.06 -0.76
N ASP A 167 -11.45 15.34 0.17
CA ASP A 167 -11.17 15.41 1.60
C ASP A 167 -10.34 14.17 1.99
N TYR A 168 -9.15 14.07 1.40
CA TYR A 168 -8.15 13.03 1.68
C TYR A 168 -7.48 13.35 3.02
N TYR A 169 -8.13 12.95 4.11
CA TYR A 169 -7.52 12.94 5.43
C TYR A 169 -6.67 11.67 5.57
N PRO A 170 -5.50 11.72 6.23
CA PRO A 170 -4.65 10.55 6.40
C PRO A 170 -5.22 9.64 7.50
N TYR A 171 -6.38 9.06 7.25
CA TYR A 171 -6.95 8.03 8.11
C TYR A 171 -6.21 6.72 7.81
N ILE A 172 -5.71 6.10 8.86
CA ILE A 172 -5.21 4.73 8.83
C ILE A 172 -5.97 4.02 9.94
N LEU A 173 -7.05 3.31 9.63
CA LEU A 173 -7.52 2.26 10.50
C LEU A 173 -6.52 1.11 10.31
N GLU A 174 -5.82 0.78 11.37
CA GLU A 174 -4.92 -0.36 11.34
C GLU A 174 -5.40 -1.39 12.33
N VAL A 175 -5.54 -2.61 11.82
CA VAL A 175 -5.48 -3.78 12.69
C VAL A 175 -4.00 -4.02 12.99
N ASP A 176 -3.49 -3.28 13.97
CA ASP A 176 -2.06 -3.21 14.29
C ASP A 176 -1.56 -4.42 15.10
N LEU A 177 -2.41 -5.38 15.44
CA LEU A 177 -2.06 -6.43 16.40
C LEU A 177 -2.63 -7.79 16.00
N PRO A 178 -1.97 -8.90 16.41
CA PRO A 178 -2.44 -10.24 16.08
C PRO A 178 -3.90 -10.43 16.52
N ILE A 179 -4.69 -11.13 15.71
CA ILE A 179 -5.99 -11.65 16.15
C ILE A 179 -5.69 -12.65 17.28
N ILE A 180 -5.84 -12.22 18.52
CA ILE A 180 -5.58 -13.04 19.69
C ILE A 180 -6.90 -13.70 20.08
N ALA A 181 -7.16 -14.88 19.52
CA ALA A 181 -8.16 -15.78 20.08
C ALA A 181 -7.62 -16.40 21.36
N ASN A 182 -7.55 -15.62 22.46
CA ASN A 182 -6.95 -15.99 23.75
C ASN A 182 -5.97 -17.17 23.60
N ALA A 183 -4.88 -16.88 22.87
CA ALA A 183 -3.94 -17.82 22.28
C ALA A 183 -3.00 -18.45 23.31
N TRP A 184 -3.58 -18.89 24.43
CA TRP A 184 -2.90 -19.60 25.52
C TRP A 184 -3.53 -20.98 25.72
N ALA A 185 -4.73 -21.21 25.17
CA ALA A 185 -5.26 -22.55 25.03
C ALA A 185 -4.52 -23.26 23.89
N ARG A 186 -3.34 -23.82 24.19
CA ARG A 186 -2.65 -24.79 23.30
C ARG A 186 -3.52 -26.01 22.96
N ASN A 187 -4.68 -26.14 23.61
CA ASN A 187 -5.64 -27.22 23.48
C ASN A 187 -7.04 -26.64 23.27
N ILE A 188 -7.31 -26.11 22.07
CA ILE A 188 -8.70 -25.84 21.68
C ILE A 188 -9.35 -27.20 21.45
N THR A 189 -10.55 -27.41 22.02
CA THR A 189 -11.28 -28.67 21.91
C THR A 189 -12.63 -28.41 21.29
N ILE A 190 -13.12 -29.35 20.49
CA ILE A 190 -14.46 -29.30 19.94
C ILE A 190 -15.53 -29.10 21.03
N ASN A 191 -16.61 -28.42 20.67
CA ASN A 191 -17.79 -28.16 21.49
C ASN A 191 -17.56 -27.36 22.78
N LYS A 192 -16.41 -26.66 22.89
CA LYS A 192 -16.20 -25.63 23.92
C LYS A 192 -16.25 -24.24 23.32
N SER A 193 -16.84 -23.29 24.04
CA SER A 193 -16.88 -21.88 23.61
C SER A 193 -15.57 -21.16 23.97
N TYR A 194 -15.06 -20.39 23.02
CA TYR A 194 -13.84 -19.59 23.12
C TYR A 194 -14.11 -18.14 22.69
N ASN A 195 -13.38 -17.19 23.27
CA ASN A 195 -13.45 -15.79 22.87
C ASN A 195 -12.32 -15.44 21.91
N ILE A 196 -12.69 -15.04 20.69
CA ILE A 196 -11.80 -14.40 19.72
C ILE A 196 -11.72 -12.92 20.08
N THR A 197 -10.51 -12.41 20.37
CA THR A 197 -10.31 -11.00 20.65
C THR A 197 -9.55 -10.35 19.49
N ALA A 198 -10.13 -9.31 18.89
CA ALA A 198 -9.47 -8.45 17.92
C ALA A 198 -9.08 -7.13 18.57
N HIS A 199 -7.86 -6.69 18.32
CA HIS A 199 -7.35 -5.40 18.75
C HIS A 199 -7.16 -4.54 17.50
N PHE A 200 -7.64 -3.31 17.53
CA PHE A 200 -7.52 -2.38 16.40
C PHE A 200 -7.30 -0.98 16.92
N MET A 201 -6.67 -0.16 16.09
CA MET A 201 -6.27 1.19 16.44
C MET A 201 -6.53 2.11 15.26
N HIS A 202 -7.04 3.29 15.57
CA HIS A 202 -7.14 4.36 14.60
C HIS A 202 -5.84 5.19 14.64
N LYS A 203 -5.08 5.15 13.54
CA LYS A 203 -3.81 5.86 13.30
C LYS A 203 -4.02 7.01 12.30
N GLY A 204 -4.97 7.89 12.57
CA GLY A 204 -5.23 9.07 11.73
C GLY A 204 -5.84 10.20 12.54
N PRO A 205 -5.87 11.42 12.01
CA PRO A 205 -6.39 12.59 12.72
C PRO A 205 -7.91 12.51 12.85
N ASP A 206 -8.40 11.99 13.97
CA ASP A 206 -9.78 12.04 14.45
C ASP A 206 -10.88 11.81 13.39
N ALA A 207 -11.30 10.57 13.19
CA ALA A 207 -12.38 10.23 12.26
C ALA A 207 -13.78 10.66 12.74
N ARG A 208 -13.89 11.50 13.77
CA ARG A 208 -15.12 11.84 14.54
C ARG A 208 -16.39 11.98 13.69
N GLY A 209 -17.42 11.24 14.06
CA GLY A 209 -18.77 11.31 13.47
C GLY A 209 -19.02 10.38 12.27
N LYS A 210 -18.02 9.61 11.82
CA LYS A 210 -18.16 8.52 10.85
C LYS A 210 -18.59 7.22 11.54
N GLN A 211 -19.30 6.39 10.79
CA GLN A 211 -19.67 5.05 11.21
C GLN A 211 -18.98 4.05 10.29
N TYR A 212 -18.52 2.94 10.86
CA TYR A 212 -17.95 1.84 10.12
C TYR A 212 -18.21 0.53 10.86
N SER A 213 -18.13 -0.59 10.17
CA SER A 213 -18.40 -1.91 10.76
C SER A 213 -17.13 -2.68 11.04
N ILE A 214 -17.16 -3.57 12.03
CA ILE A 214 -16.13 -4.58 12.27
C ILE A 214 -16.78 -5.94 12.14
N ARG A 215 -16.31 -6.74 11.19
CA ARG A 215 -16.83 -8.07 10.89
C ARG A 215 -15.81 -9.15 11.24
N PHE A 216 -16.29 -10.17 11.94
CA PHE A 216 -15.55 -11.39 12.25
C PHE A 216 -16.02 -12.50 11.32
N TYR A 217 -15.08 -13.26 10.78
CA TYR A 217 -15.33 -14.41 9.95
C TYR A 217 -14.53 -15.61 10.43
N ILE A 218 -15.08 -16.79 10.19
CA ILE A 218 -14.47 -18.08 10.46
C ILE A 218 -14.58 -18.96 9.22
N LYS A 219 -13.55 -19.74 8.94
CA LYS A 219 -13.57 -20.78 7.90
C LYS A 219 -13.17 -22.10 8.53
N ALA A 220 -14.08 -23.06 8.52
CA ALA A 220 -13.84 -24.41 8.99
C ALA A 220 -12.90 -25.18 8.03
N PRO A 221 -12.29 -26.29 8.48
CA PRO A 221 -11.46 -27.14 7.62
C PRO A 221 -12.24 -27.57 6.36
N GLY A 222 -11.73 -27.21 5.17
CA GLY A 222 -12.38 -27.49 3.88
C GLY A 222 -13.66 -26.68 3.60
N GLY A 223 -14.03 -25.74 4.47
CA GLY A 223 -15.21 -24.90 4.34
C GLY A 223 -14.98 -23.59 3.60
N SER A 224 -16.05 -22.79 3.52
CA SER A 224 -16.02 -21.40 3.06
C SER A 224 -16.07 -20.43 4.24
N TRP A 225 -15.67 -19.17 4.02
CA TRP A 225 -15.80 -18.12 5.04
C TRP A 225 -17.27 -17.94 5.45
N GLN A 226 -17.52 -17.92 6.76
CA GLN A 226 -18.82 -17.68 7.35
C GLN A 226 -18.73 -16.49 8.31
N PRO A 227 -19.72 -15.58 8.32
CA PRO A 227 -19.73 -14.48 9.28
C PRO A 227 -19.98 -15.04 10.68
N LEU A 228 -19.10 -14.69 11.61
CA LEU A 228 -19.26 -14.99 13.02
C LEU A 228 -20.06 -13.88 13.73
N GLY A 229 -19.90 -12.64 13.27
CA GLY A 229 -20.72 -11.51 13.68
C GLY A 229 -20.14 -10.17 13.28
N GLU A 230 -20.92 -9.13 13.53
CA GLU A 230 -20.61 -7.75 13.17
C GLU A 230 -20.82 -6.82 14.37
N ARG A 231 -20.05 -5.74 14.43
CA ARG A 231 -20.31 -4.62 15.32
C ARG A 231 -20.15 -3.30 14.61
N GLN A 232 -21.16 -2.45 14.73
CA GLN A 232 -21.12 -1.06 14.27
C GLN A 232 -20.29 -0.22 15.25
N MET A 233 -19.36 0.55 14.70
CA MET A 233 -18.52 1.50 15.42
C MET A 233 -18.86 2.92 15.03
N HIS A 234 -18.83 3.79 16.03
CA HIS A 234 -18.85 5.22 15.82
C HIS A 234 -17.44 5.72 16.08
N SER A 235 -16.92 6.53 15.18
CA SER A 235 -15.54 7.02 15.21
C SER A 235 -15.28 8.09 16.28
N SER A 236 -15.92 8.00 17.45
CA SER A 236 -15.53 8.75 18.65
C SER A 236 -14.18 8.27 19.22
N MET A 237 -13.33 7.73 18.35
CA MET A 237 -12.10 7.06 18.71
C MET A 237 -10.99 8.08 18.66
N SER A 238 -10.35 8.32 19.80
CA SER A 238 -9.18 9.18 19.80
C SER A 238 -8.02 8.47 19.15
N ASP A 239 -7.19 9.23 18.46
CA ASP A 239 -5.97 8.79 17.80
C ASP A 239 -5.12 7.91 18.72
N ASN A 240 -4.59 6.83 18.16
CA ASN A 240 -3.71 5.86 18.83
C ASN A 240 -4.32 5.15 20.06
N GLN A 241 -5.64 5.21 20.27
CA GLN A 241 -6.28 4.32 21.24
C GLN A 241 -6.48 2.93 20.64
N VAL A 242 -6.10 1.91 21.43
CA VAL A 242 -6.34 0.51 21.11
C VAL A 242 -7.72 0.10 21.63
N TYR A 243 -8.55 -0.38 20.72
CA TYR A 243 -9.87 -0.90 21.00
C TYR A 243 -9.87 -2.41 20.90
N GLN A 244 -10.70 -3.04 21.74
CA GLN A 244 -10.80 -4.48 21.81
C GLN A 244 -12.23 -4.92 21.56
N LEU A 245 -12.40 -5.88 20.66
CA LEU A 245 -13.66 -6.56 20.43
C LEU A 245 -13.53 -8.05 20.64
N ARG A 246 -14.55 -8.62 21.27
CA ARG A 246 -14.63 -10.05 21.56
C ARG A 246 -15.78 -10.68 20.82
N LYS A 247 -15.56 -11.87 20.27
CA LYS A 247 -16.59 -12.69 19.69
C LYS A 247 -16.46 -14.14 20.11
N GLU A 248 -17.57 -14.73 20.54
CA GLU A 248 -17.62 -16.13 20.91
C GLU A 248 -17.57 -17.05 19.67
N PHE A 249 -16.84 -18.14 19.79
CA PHE A 249 -16.66 -19.16 18.78
C PHE A 249 -16.60 -20.54 19.44
N THR A 250 -17.36 -21.49 18.89
CA THR A 250 -17.40 -22.89 19.33
C THR A 250 -17.08 -23.80 18.15
N PRO A 251 -15.87 -24.38 18.06
CA PRO A 251 -15.53 -25.31 16.99
C PRO A 251 -16.33 -26.60 17.14
N THR A 252 -16.89 -27.11 16.05
CA THR A 252 -17.70 -28.35 16.04
C THR A 252 -16.98 -29.53 15.41
N THR A 253 -15.88 -29.28 14.70
CA THR A 253 -15.07 -30.31 14.03
C THR A 253 -13.57 -30.08 14.33
N PRO A 254 -12.75 -31.15 14.39
CA PRO A 254 -11.30 -30.99 14.52
C PRO A 254 -10.68 -30.49 13.21
N GLY A 255 -9.53 -29.82 13.31
CA GLY A 255 -8.72 -29.38 12.17
C GLY A 255 -8.30 -27.91 12.23
N ARG A 256 -7.74 -27.43 11.12
CA ARG A 256 -7.26 -26.05 10.96
C ARG A 256 -8.40 -25.11 10.55
N TYR A 257 -8.73 -24.17 11.42
CA TYR A 257 -9.66 -23.08 11.13
C TYR A 257 -8.88 -21.82 10.73
N GLU A 258 -9.46 -21.03 9.85
CA GLU A 258 -8.98 -19.68 9.53
C GLU A 258 -9.95 -18.65 10.13
N LEU A 259 -9.40 -17.65 10.80
CA LEU A 259 -10.10 -16.50 11.36
C LEU A 259 -9.79 -15.29 10.50
N LYS A 260 -10.79 -14.46 10.22
CA LYS A 260 -10.60 -13.16 9.54
C LYS A 260 -11.36 -12.09 10.30
N VAL A 261 -10.72 -10.94 10.47
CA VAL A 261 -11.35 -9.72 10.98
C VAL A 261 -11.18 -8.66 9.91
N ALA A 262 -12.27 -8.04 9.52
CA ALA A 262 -12.30 -6.94 8.56
C ALA A 262 -12.92 -5.71 9.24
N LEU A 263 -12.22 -4.58 9.14
CA LEU A 263 -12.73 -3.27 9.48
C LEU A 263 -13.22 -2.61 8.20
N ASP A 264 -14.33 -1.89 8.32
CA ASP A 264 -14.86 -1.05 7.25
C ASP A 264 -14.86 -1.70 5.86
N GLU A 265 -15.33 -2.95 5.75
CA GLU A 265 -15.33 -3.70 4.48
C GLU A 265 -16.23 -3.06 3.40
N GLU A 266 -17.01 -2.06 3.79
CA GLU A 266 -17.87 -1.25 2.92
C GLU A 266 -17.18 0.04 2.46
N ASN A 267 -15.95 0.30 2.93
CA ASN A 267 -15.15 1.49 2.68
C ASN A 267 -15.95 2.78 2.97
N ALA A 268 -16.64 2.83 4.11
CA ALA A 268 -17.40 4.00 4.56
C ALA A 268 -16.50 5.15 5.04
N ILE A 269 -15.26 4.84 5.41
CA ILE A 269 -14.19 5.76 5.76
C ILE A 269 -13.11 5.62 4.70
N CYS A 270 -12.74 6.74 4.10
CA CYS A 270 -11.64 6.75 3.14
C CYS A 270 -10.32 6.83 3.87
N GLU A 271 -9.46 5.87 3.60
CA GLU A 271 -8.19 5.71 4.27
C GLU A 271 -7.02 5.80 3.29
N THR A 272 -5.82 6.04 3.82
CA THR A 272 -4.60 6.03 3.01
C THR A 272 -4.21 4.62 2.57
N ASN A 273 -4.72 3.60 3.26
CA ASN A 273 -4.38 2.21 2.97
C ASN A 273 -5.56 1.27 3.31
N GLU A 274 -6.47 1.05 2.37
CA GLU A 274 -7.60 0.12 2.56
C GLU A 274 -7.17 -1.35 2.78
N SER A 275 -5.92 -1.71 2.48
CA SER A 275 -5.45 -3.11 2.54
C SER A 275 -5.09 -3.58 3.95
N ASN A 276 -4.87 -2.67 4.89
CA ASN A 276 -4.50 -3.00 6.28
C ASN A 276 -5.71 -3.23 7.20
N ASN A 277 -6.93 -3.02 6.67
CA ASN A 277 -8.20 -3.22 7.36
C ASN A 277 -8.59 -4.69 7.55
N VAL A 278 -7.84 -5.60 6.93
CA VAL A 278 -8.10 -7.05 7.00
C VAL A 278 -6.92 -7.77 7.64
N ARG A 279 -7.22 -8.59 8.66
CA ARG A 279 -6.26 -9.55 9.23
C ARG A 279 -6.81 -10.96 9.21
N THR A 280 -5.91 -11.92 9.06
CA THR A 280 -6.21 -13.34 9.13
C THR A 280 -5.32 -14.05 10.13
N ALA A 281 -5.85 -15.05 10.82
CA ALA A 281 -5.10 -15.95 11.69
C ALA A 281 -5.55 -17.40 11.47
N SER A 282 -4.75 -18.36 11.91
CA SER A 282 -5.14 -19.77 11.91
C SER A 282 -5.10 -20.33 13.33
N ILE A 283 -6.05 -21.22 13.64
CA ILE A 283 -6.07 -21.99 14.88
C ILE A 283 -6.22 -23.48 14.56
N SER A 284 -5.62 -24.33 15.38
CA SER A 284 -5.80 -25.78 15.30
C SER A 284 -6.71 -26.23 16.45
N VAL A 285 -7.72 -27.04 16.13
CA VAL A 285 -8.69 -27.63 17.05
C VAL A 285 -8.58 -29.15 17.00
#